data_AF-Q9X348-F1
#
_entry.id   AF-Q9X348-F1
#
_cell.length_a   1.000
_cell.length_b   1.000
_cell.length_c   1.000
_cell.angle_alpha   90.00
_cell.angle_beta   90.00
_cell.angle_gamma   90.00
#
_symmetry.space_group_name_H-M   'P 1'
#
loop_
_entity.id
_entity.type
_entity.pdbx_description
1 polymer ?
#
loop_
_entity_poly.entity_id
_entity_poly.type
_entity_poly.pdbx_seq_one_letter_code
_entity_poly.pdbx_strand_id
1 'polypeptide(L)'
;MIDIHKEPKAKAMRSLDMQLTMLRSNLSFQRTRGNIDQEKDLDAKIQDTNNLMDEIQFNENDSYMVSTMGVAYAESKKELDVLCEYIEDEMQASHFKIASTWNRVKSGLKAVMPLGAPNTLQDTYRNIDRRALCTFAPFVSGSGRFNGGIPIGKNKITGQVEFLNSFGNADYRPPNYNIGVTGISGSGKSLLLKMKLARETSLADTHAMIIDPEGEFVKITKRLGGINLNISPESNIIINPCAIAVTELQITDKDEELEALEQYDKKELVERDGVKYVRFVPILEKINEILGFFDIIIRGQDFDQPGLNVFQRTMLEDAIREVFDKHGITSHPSSLYTDEVKKVDGQLIQSQVRKPEPELKEIYDVIVERHGDDVKAEELLLRFVHSYAMVQNHYLMDKVILAVM
;
A
#
# COMPACT_ATOMS: atom_id res chain seq x y z
N MET A 1 -15.35 22.25 23.10
CA MET A 1 -15.35 23.68 22.73
C MET A 1 -13.91 24.16 22.68
N ILE A 2 -13.56 24.95 21.67
CA ILE A 2 -12.29 25.68 21.58
C ILE A 2 -12.64 27.16 21.58
N ASP A 3 -12.11 27.90 22.56
CA ASP A 3 -12.32 29.35 22.72
C ASP A 3 -10.99 30.08 22.44
N ILE A 4 -11.00 31.02 21.51
CA ILE A 4 -9.80 31.66 20.94
C ILE A 4 -9.96 33.17 21.01
N HIS A 5 -9.03 33.83 21.68
CA HIS A 5 -8.96 35.29 21.78
C HIS A 5 -7.63 35.78 21.25
N LYS A 6 -7.65 36.70 20.27
CA LYS A 6 -6.42 37.37 19.85
C LYS A 6 -5.94 38.27 20.98
N GLU A 7 -4.68 38.12 21.38
CA GLU A 7 -4.09 39.02 22.36
C GLU A 7 -3.67 40.33 21.67
N PRO A 8 -4.00 41.51 22.22
CA PRO A 8 -3.51 42.77 21.68
C PRO A 8 -1.98 42.79 21.67
N LYS A 9 -1.38 43.22 20.56
CA LYS A 9 0.07 43.24 20.36
C LYS A 9 0.85 43.87 21.53
N ALA A 10 0.38 45.01 22.04
CA ALA A 10 1.00 45.68 23.18
C ALA A 10 1.01 44.82 24.46
N LYS A 11 -0.03 44.02 24.67
CA LYS A 11 -0.14 43.11 25.82
C LYS A 11 0.76 41.88 25.64
N ALA A 12 0.78 41.31 24.44
CA ALA A 12 1.67 40.19 24.10
C ALA A 12 3.15 40.56 24.30
N MET A 13 3.59 41.70 23.74
CA MET A 13 4.96 42.21 23.91
C MET A 13 5.32 42.41 25.38
N ARG A 14 4.43 43.03 26.17
CA ARG A 14 4.67 43.23 27.61
C ARG A 14 4.80 41.92 28.38
N SER A 15 4.03 40.90 28.01
CA SER A 15 4.09 39.56 28.62
C SER A 15 5.43 38.87 28.30
N LEU A 16 5.85 38.93 27.04
CA LEU A 16 7.13 38.38 26.59
C LEU A 16 8.32 39.13 27.22
N ASP A 17 8.26 40.47 27.35
CA ASP A 17 9.28 41.25 28.05
C ASP A 17 9.46 40.82 29.52
N MET A 18 8.34 40.58 30.22
CA MET A 18 8.37 40.08 31.60
C MET A 18 9.00 38.68 31.66
N GLN A 19 8.64 37.80 30.73
CA GLN A 19 9.22 36.45 30.64
C GLN A 19 10.72 36.51 30.34
N LEU A 20 11.13 37.33 29.37
CA LEU A 20 12.52 37.55 29.01
C LEU A 20 13.34 38.07 30.20
N THR A 21 12.78 38.99 30.97
CA THR A 21 13.41 39.52 32.19
C THR A 21 13.63 38.41 33.23
N MET A 22 12.61 37.58 33.46
CA MET A 22 12.72 36.43 34.37
C MET A 22 13.75 35.40 33.89
N LEU A 23 13.75 35.07 32.60
CA LEU A 23 14.70 34.13 32.00
C LEU A 23 16.14 34.64 32.13
N ARG A 24 16.39 35.93 31.83
CA ARG A 24 17.71 36.56 31.98
C ARG A 24 18.18 36.59 33.44
N SER A 25 17.28 36.88 34.38
CA SER A 25 17.59 36.83 35.81
C SER A 25 17.98 35.42 36.26
N ASN A 26 17.21 34.41 35.84
CA ASN A 26 17.51 33.01 36.14
C ASN A 26 18.84 32.57 35.51
N LEU A 27 19.10 32.95 34.27
CA LEU A 27 20.36 32.67 33.58
C LEU A 27 21.55 33.25 34.35
N SER A 28 21.46 34.51 34.79
CA SER A 28 22.50 35.14 35.60
C SER A 28 22.77 34.37 36.90
N PHE A 29 21.72 33.88 37.55
CA PHE A 29 21.84 33.09 38.78
C PHE A 29 22.50 31.73 38.52
N GLN A 30 22.12 31.03 37.45
CA GLN A 30 22.67 29.71 37.12
C GLN A 30 24.11 29.78 36.63
N ARG A 31 24.48 30.82 35.88
CA ARG A 31 25.88 31.12 35.52
C ARG A 31 26.76 31.27 36.76
N THR A 32 26.25 31.94 37.79
CA THR A 32 26.96 32.10 39.07
C THR A 32 27.15 30.75 39.80
N ARG A 33 26.22 29.80 39.61
CA ARG A 33 26.30 28.44 40.17
C ARG A 33 27.11 27.45 39.32
N GLY A 34 27.46 27.80 38.09
CA GLY A 34 28.20 26.93 37.17
C GLY A 34 27.42 25.72 36.65
N ASN A 35 26.08 25.79 36.59
CA ASN A 35 25.26 24.70 36.06
C ASN A 35 25.09 24.83 34.53
N ILE A 36 26.02 24.24 33.78
CA ILE A 36 26.16 24.39 32.32
C ILE A 36 24.92 23.90 31.56
N ASP A 37 24.27 22.82 32.01
CA ASP A 37 23.11 22.26 31.30
C ASP A 37 21.89 23.20 31.39
N GLN A 38 21.66 23.77 32.57
CA GLN A 38 20.57 24.74 32.77
C GLN A 38 20.86 26.08 32.09
N GLU A 39 22.13 26.46 31.97
CA GLU A 39 22.54 27.64 31.22
C GLU A 39 22.15 27.53 29.74
N LYS A 40 22.49 26.42 29.09
CA LYS A 40 22.16 26.19 27.66
C LYS A 40 20.66 26.20 27.41
N ASP A 41 19.87 25.55 28.28
CA ASP A 41 18.40 25.53 28.18
C ASP A 41 17.80 26.95 28.32
N LEU A 42 18.31 27.74 29.26
CA LEU A 42 17.85 29.12 29.45
C LEU A 42 18.26 30.05 28.30
N ASP A 43 19.46 29.90 27.75
CA ASP A 43 19.91 30.67 26.58
C ASP A 43 19.04 30.38 25.34
N ALA A 44 18.71 29.10 25.09
CA ALA A 44 17.79 28.71 24.01
C ALA A 44 16.40 29.36 24.18
N LYS A 45 15.82 29.27 25.38
CA LYS A 45 14.52 29.90 25.71
C LYS A 45 14.52 31.42 25.53
N ILE A 46 15.64 32.07 25.85
CA ILE A 46 15.82 33.51 25.64
C ILE A 46 15.84 33.82 24.14
N GLN A 47 16.58 33.04 23.35
CA GLN A 47 16.64 33.21 21.90
C GLN A 47 15.26 33.02 21.26
N ASP A 48 14.54 31.96 21.60
CA ASP A 48 13.19 31.69 21.08
C ASP A 48 12.20 32.80 21.45
N THR A 49 12.26 33.29 22.70
CA THR A 49 11.44 34.42 23.14
C THR A 49 11.72 35.68 22.32
N ASN A 50 12.99 36.01 22.07
CA ASN A 50 13.35 37.18 21.25
C ASN A 50 12.86 37.03 19.80
N ASN A 51 13.04 35.85 19.20
CA ASN A 51 12.57 35.58 17.85
C ASN A 51 11.05 35.77 17.74
N LEU A 52 10.28 35.23 18.69
CA LEU A 52 8.83 35.39 18.72
C LEU A 52 8.43 36.86 18.91
N MET A 53 9.15 37.62 19.75
CA MET A 53 8.94 39.06 19.91
C MET A 53 9.17 39.82 18.61
N ASP A 54 10.25 39.54 17.90
CA ASP A 54 10.58 40.16 16.61
C ASP A 54 9.50 39.84 15.57
N GLU A 55 9.10 38.58 15.45
CA GLU A 55 8.03 38.17 14.52
C GLU A 55 6.70 38.89 14.80
N ILE A 56 6.32 39.03 16.08
CA ILE A 56 5.13 39.80 16.48
C ILE A 56 5.31 41.28 16.16
N GLN A 57 6.51 41.84 16.39
CA GLN A 57 6.82 43.24 16.12
C GLN A 57 6.74 43.58 14.63
N PHE A 58 7.16 42.68 13.74
CA PHE A 58 7.07 42.83 12.29
C PHE A 58 5.73 42.36 11.69
N ASN A 59 4.75 41.95 12.52
CA ASN A 59 3.45 41.38 12.11
C ASN A 59 3.55 40.09 11.28
N GLU A 60 4.67 39.37 11.37
CA GLU A 60 4.84 38.05 10.77
C GLU A 60 4.18 36.94 11.59
N ASN A 61 3.95 37.19 12.89
CA ASN A 61 3.24 36.32 13.80
C ASN A 61 2.34 37.13 14.74
N ASP A 62 1.45 36.46 15.46
CA ASP A 62 0.53 37.05 16.43
C ASP A 62 0.39 36.09 17.62
N SER A 63 0.04 36.62 18.80
CA SER A 63 -0.20 35.80 20.00
C SER A 63 -1.69 35.67 20.28
N TYR A 64 -2.12 34.45 20.64
CA TYR A 64 -3.51 34.10 20.92
C TYR A 64 -3.61 33.40 22.27
N MET A 65 -4.72 33.62 22.96
CA MET A 65 -5.11 32.89 24.16
C MET A 65 -6.15 31.85 23.75
N VAL A 66 -5.78 30.58 23.88
CA VAL A 66 -6.59 29.44 23.44
C VAL A 66 -6.97 28.60 24.65
N SER A 67 -8.25 28.27 24.77
CA SER A 67 -8.74 27.32 25.76
C SER A 67 -9.48 26.18 25.07
N THR A 68 -9.18 24.94 25.47
CA THR A 68 -9.83 23.74 24.98
C THR A 68 -10.49 23.01 26.13
N MET A 69 -11.80 22.79 26.03
CA MET A 69 -12.59 22.14 27.07
C MET A 69 -13.57 21.15 26.45
N GLY A 70 -13.81 20.04 27.14
CA GLY A 70 -14.75 19.00 26.74
C GLY A 70 -15.68 18.62 27.88
N VAL A 71 -16.78 17.95 27.55
CA VAL A 71 -17.69 17.32 28.51
C VAL A 71 -17.82 15.86 28.10
N ALA A 72 -17.46 14.95 29.01
CA ALA A 72 -17.74 13.54 28.89
C ALA A 72 -19.10 13.25 29.56
N TYR A 73 -19.89 12.37 28.94
CA TYR A 73 -21.18 11.92 29.49
C TYR A 73 -21.32 10.41 29.27
N ALA A 74 -21.99 9.74 30.20
CA ALA A 74 -22.33 8.32 30.12
C ALA A 74 -23.66 8.06 30.85
N GLU A 75 -24.27 6.89 30.64
CA GLU A 75 -25.58 6.56 31.22
C GLU A 75 -25.48 6.16 32.70
N SER A 76 -24.32 5.68 33.13
CA SER A 76 -24.04 5.36 34.53
C SER A 76 -22.72 5.98 35.02
N LYS A 77 -22.60 6.17 36.33
CA LYS A 77 -21.34 6.63 36.95
C LYS A 77 -20.17 5.70 36.62
N LYS A 78 -20.42 4.38 36.65
CA LYS A 78 -19.38 3.38 36.37
C LYS A 78 -18.85 3.51 34.94
N GLU A 79 -19.73 3.71 33.96
CA GLU A 79 -19.31 3.94 32.57
C GLU A 79 -18.60 5.28 32.41
N LEU A 80 -19.03 6.33 33.13
CA LEU A 80 -18.36 7.62 33.11
C LEU A 80 -16.93 7.53 33.64
N ASP A 81 -16.73 6.80 34.74
CA ASP A 81 -15.40 6.62 35.34
C ASP A 81 -14.47 5.89 34.35
N VAL A 82 -14.95 4.83 33.69
CA VAL A 82 -14.19 4.11 32.63
C VAL A 82 -13.89 5.00 31.43
N LEU A 83 -14.85 5.80 30.98
CA LEU A 83 -14.64 6.73 29.87
C LEU A 83 -13.60 7.81 30.23
N CYS A 84 -13.62 8.33 31.45
CA CYS A 84 -12.64 9.30 31.93
C CYS A 84 -11.23 8.70 31.98
N GLU A 85 -11.07 7.49 32.54
CA GLU A 85 -9.78 6.78 32.55
C GLU A 85 -9.24 6.58 31.13
N TYR A 86 -10.09 6.11 30.21
CA TYR A 86 -9.70 5.92 28.81
C TYR A 86 -9.24 7.24 28.13
N ILE A 87 -9.97 8.33 28.33
CA ILE A 87 -9.60 9.64 27.76
C ILE A 87 -8.30 10.16 28.39
N GLU A 88 -8.11 9.98 29.70
CA GLU A 88 -6.89 10.37 30.39
C GLU A 88 -5.67 9.60 29.86
N ASP A 89 -5.78 8.29 29.68
CA ASP A 89 -4.71 7.43 29.16
C ASP A 89 -4.32 7.82 27.72
N GLU A 90 -5.30 7.99 26.83
CA GLU A 90 -5.06 8.35 25.43
C GLU A 90 -4.40 9.72 25.29
N MET A 91 -4.84 10.70 26.10
CA MET A 91 -4.25 12.03 26.10
C MET A 91 -2.84 12.04 26.69
N GLN A 92 -2.58 11.25 27.74
CA GLN A 92 -1.25 11.11 28.32
C GLN A 92 -0.25 10.48 27.34
N ALA A 93 -0.69 9.51 26.52
CA ALA A 93 0.13 8.93 25.46
C ALA A 93 0.59 9.98 24.43
N SER A 94 -0.20 11.05 24.25
CA SER A 94 0.12 12.21 23.41
C SER A 94 0.75 13.39 24.20
N HIS A 95 1.24 13.14 25.42
CA HIS A 95 1.83 14.14 26.32
C HIS A 95 0.90 15.29 26.73
N PHE A 96 -0.42 15.11 26.63
CA PHE A 96 -1.41 16.05 27.14
C PHE A 96 -1.84 15.69 28.56
N LYS A 97 -1.96 16.71 29.41
CA LYS A 97 -2.53 16.57 30.76
C LYS A 97 -3.94 17.13 30.78
N ILE A 98 -4.90 16.29 31.14
CA ILE A 98 -6.28 16.70 31.36
C ILE A 98 -6.42 17.22 32.79
N ALA A 99 -7.17 18.31 32.96
CA ALA A 99 -7.51 18.86 34.26
C ALA A 99 -9.03 18.86 34.43
N SER A 100 -9.53 18.11 35.40
CA SER A 100 -10.95 18.13 35.76
C SER A 100 -11.33 19.49 36.35
N THR A 101 -12.51 20.00 35.99
CA THR A 101 -13.12 21.19 36.60
C THR A 101 -13.73 20.87 37.97
N TRP A 102 -13.06 20.05 38.78
CA TRP A 102 -13.49 19.69 40.13
C TRP A 102 -13.74 20.95 40.97
N ASN A 103 -14.80 20.94 41.79
CA ASN A 103 -15.34 22.11 42.51
C ASN A 103 -15.77 23.31 41.64
N ARG A 104 -15.63 23.24 40.31
CA ARG A 104 -16.00 24.30 39.35
C ARG A 104 -16.86 23.76 38.21
N VAL A 105 -17.53 22.61 38.43
CA VAL A 105 -18.29 21.86 37.42
C VAL A 105 -19.35 22.72 36.74
N LYS A 106 -20.08 23.56 37.50
CA LYS A 106 -21.07 24.49 36.94
C LYS A 106 -20.45 25.48 35.96
N SER A 107 -19.28 26.02 36.29
CA SER A 107 -18.57 26.97 35.43
C SER A 107 -17.97 26.28 34.20
N GLY A 108 -17.42 25.07 34.37
CA GLY A 108 -16.92 24.24 33.28
C GLY A 108 -18.03 23.86 32.29
N LEU A 109 -19.17 23.39 32.80
CA LEU A 109 -20.32 23.05 31.96
C LEU A 109 -20.83 24.26 31.17
N LYS A 110 -20.99 25.41 31.82
CA LYS A 110 -21.37 26.67 31.15
C LYS A 110 -20.38 27.09 30.08
N ALA A 111 -19.08 26.85 30.31
CA ALA A 111 -18.02 27.20 29.38
C ALA A 111 -17.95 26.27 28.17
N VAL A 112 -18.50 25.05 28.22
CA VAL A 112 -18.52 24.11 27.07
C VAL A 112 -19.84 24.16 26.32
N MET A 113 -20.94 24.51 27.00
CA MET A 113 -22.26 24.59 26.37
C MET A 113 -22.30 25.71 25.31
N PRO A 114 -23.00 25.49 24.17
CA PRO A 114 -23.10 26.45 23.07
C PRO A 114 -24.13 27.56 23.38
N LEU A 115 -24.04 28.18 24.56
CA LEU A 115 -24.96 29.22 25.02
C LEU A 115 -24.52 30.64 24.64
N GLY A 116 -23.38 30.78 23.93
CA GLY A 116 -22.77 32.08 23.63
C GLY A 116 -22.25 32.81 24.87
N ALA A 117 -22.19 32.14 26.02
CA ALA A 117 -21.61 32.70 27.23
C ALA A 117 -20.08 32.67 27.14
N PRO A 118 -19.38 33.75 27.58
CA PRO A 118 -17.93 33.76 27.59
C PRO A 118 -17.39 32.69 28.54
N ASN A 119 -16.24 32.12 28.21
CA ASN A 119 -15.56 31.18 29.10
C ASN A 119 -15.21 31.87 30.43
N THR A 120 -15.79 31.35 31.52
CA THR A 120 -15.63 31.89 32.88
C THR A 120 -14.38 31.37 33.60
N LEU A 121 -13.71 30.36 33.04
CA LEU A 121 -12.52 29.73 33.61
C LEU A 121 -11.26 30.31 32.97
N GLN A 122 -10.83 31.48 33.43
CA GLN A 122 -9.71 32.22 32.84
C GLN A 122 -8.35 31.50 32.96
N ASP A 123 -8.19 30.59 33.93
CA ASP A 123 -6.99 29.78 34.13
C ASP A 123 -6.82 28.67 33.08
N THR A 124 -7.82 28.44 32.24
CA THR A 124 -7.78 27.43 31.16
C THR A 124 -7.05 27.91 29.92
N TYR A 125 -6.87 29.22 29.75
CA TYR A 125 -6.20 29.75 28.56
C TYR A 125 -4.70 29.41 28.56
N ARG A 126 -4.21 29.05 27.39
CA ARG A 126 -2.79 28.90 27.08
C ARG A 126 -2.42 29.85 25.94
N ASN A 127 -1.22 30.39 26.01
CA ASN A 127 -0.69 31.23 24.95
C ASN A 127 -0.23 30.33 23.80
N ILE A 128 -0.67 30.63 22.59
CA ILE A 128 -0.30 29.94 21.35
C ILE A 128 -0.05 31.02 20.29
N ASP A 129 1.02 30.90 19.52
CA ASP A 129 1.30 31.80 18.41
C ASP A 129 0.43 31.46 17.17
N ARG A 130 0.34 32.38 16.20
CA ARG A 130 -0.52 32.21 15.02
C ARG A 130 -0.17 30.96 14.24
N ARG A 131 1.12 30.64 14.08
CA ARG A 131 1.56 29.50 13.26
C ARG A 131 1.14 28.18 13.91
N ALA A 132 1.34 28.03 15.22
CA ALA A 132 0.83 26.87 15.94
C ALA A 132 -0.71 26.82 15.99
N LEU A 133 -1.39 27.96 16.07
CA LEU A 133 -2.85 28.01 16.03
C LEU A 133 -3.40 27.55 14.66
N CYS A 134 -2.70 27.82 13.55
CA CYS A 134 -3.12 27.34 12.23
C CYS A 134 -3.13 25.80 12.12
N THR A 135 -2.38 25.09 12.96
CA THR A 135 -2.44 23.61 13.00
C THR A 135 -3.58 23.09 13.87
N PHE A 136 -4.21 23.93 14.70
CA PHE A 136 -5.46 23.62 15.39
C PHE A 136 -6.60 23.63 14.38
N ALA A 137 -6.75 22.51 13.67
CA ALA A 137 -7.84 22.29 12.73
C ALA A 137 -8.79 21.20 13.30
N PRO A 138 -9.63 21.53 14.30
CA PRO A 138 -10.52 20.56 14.94
C PRO A 138 -11.61 20.00 14.01
N PHE A 139 -11.71 20.54 12.79
CA PHE A 139 -12.67 20.14 11.75
C PHE A 139 -12.00 19.60 10.48
N VAL A 140 -10.68 19.57 10.43
CA VAL A 140 -9.95 18.94 9.33
C VAL A 140 -9.55 17.56 9.83
N SER A 141 -10.02 16.52 9.14
CA SER A 141 -9.52 15.17 9.36
C SER A 141 -8.01 15.16 9.04
N GLY A 142 -7.18 15.36 10.06
CA GLY A 142 -5.74 15.51 9.95
C GLY A 142 -4.98 14.22 9.60
N SER A 143 -5.58 13.27 8.89
CA SER A 143 -4.94 11.99 8.59
C SER A 143 -4.91 11.64 7.10
N GLY A 144 -4.72 12.63 6.23
CA GLY A 144 -4.18 12.40 4.89
C GLY A 144 -2.70 12.06 4.94
N ARG A 145 -2.28 10.98 5.63
CA ARG A 145 -0.86 10.55 5.68
C ARG A 145 -0.29 10.29 4.27
N PHE A 146 -1.17 9.99 3.31
CA PHE A 146 -0.82 9.78 1.91
C PHE A 146 -1.32 10.96 1.06
N ASN A 147 -0.71 12.13 1.23
CA ASN A 147 -1.00 13.31 0.40
C ASN A 147 -0.78 12.99 -1.09
N GLY A 148 -1.67 13.50 -1.95
CA GLY A 148 -1.65 13.27 -3.40
C GLY A 148 -2.53 12.10 -3.86
N GLY A 149 -2.28 11.62 -5.07
CA GLY A 149 -3.03 10.52 -5.67
C GLY A 149 -4.34 10.96 -6.35
N ILE A 150 -5.29 10.03 -6.45
CA ILE A 150 -6.53 10.23 -7.19
C ILE A 150 -7.68 10.58 -6.25
N PRO A 151 -8.60 11.51 -6.62
CA PRO A 151 -9.80 11.73 -5.83
C PRO A 151 -10.64 10.44 -5.86
N ILE A 152 -11.11 9.97 -4.69
CA ILE A 152 -11.90 8.72 -4.61
C ILE A 152 -13.37 8.99 -4.30
N GLY A 153 -13.65 10.04 -3.54
CA GLY A 153 -15.02 10.37 -3.15
C GLY A 153 -15.08 11.62 -2.29
N LYS A 154 -16.26 11.87 -1.71
CA LYS A 154 -16.45 12.90 -0.69
C LYS A 154 -16.75 12.26 0.65
N ASN A 155 -16.08 12.75 1.68
CA ASN A 155 -16.41 12.43 3.04
C ASN A 155 -17.83 12.92 3.34
N LYS A 156 -18.71 12.02 3.79
CA LYS A 156 -20.12 12.37 4.04
C LYS A 156 -20.31 13.29 5.25
N ILE A 157 -19.35 13.30 6.18
CA ILE A 157 -19.42 14.10 7.41
C ILE A 157 -18.86 15.49 7.14
N THR A 158 -17.65 15.58 6.57
CA THR A 158 -16.95 16.86 6.38
C THR A 158 -17.25 17.51 5.03
N GLY A 159 -17.77 16.77 4.05
CA GLY A 159 -17.98 17.23 2.67
C GLY A 159 -16.70 17.35 1.85
N GLN A 160 -15.54 17.09 2.45
CA GLN A 160 -14.24 17.21 1.79
C GLN A 160 -14.03 16.09 0.77
N VAL A 161 -13.26 16.37 -0.27
CA VAL A 161 -12.85 15.35 -1.25
C VAL A 161 -11.72 14.54 -0.64
N GLU A 162 -11.91 13.23 -0.58
CA GLU A 162 -10.92 12.27 -0.12
C GLU A 162 -10.07 11.80 -1.30
N PHE A 163 -8.77 11.66 -1.06
CA PHE A 163 -7.80 11.20 -2.06
C PHE A 163 -7.23 9.84 -1.67
N LEU A 164 -7.03 8.99 -2.67
CA LEU A 164 -6.36 7.71 -2.56
C LEU A 164 -5.04 7.78 -3.29
N ASN A 165 -3.95 7.57 -2.56
CA ASN A 165 -2.62 7.39 -3.14
C ASN A 165 -2.16 5.95 -2.89
N SER A 166 -2.34 5.08 -3.90
CA SER A 166 -2.03 3.65 -3.79
C SER A 166 -0.57 3.34 -3.51
N PHE A 167 0.37 4.23 -3.84
CA PHE A 167 1.81 4.02 -3.66
C PHE A 167 2.44 4.90 -2.58
N GLY A 168 1.65 5.81 -2.00
CA GLY A 168 2.15 6.83 -1.07
C GLY A 168 3.05 7.86 -1.73
N ASN A 169 3.83 8.56 -0.92
CA ASN A 169 4.82 9.53 -1.38
C ASN A 169 6.24 9.10 -0.92
N ALA A 170 7.25 9.88 -1.26
CA ALA A 170 8.63 9.57 -0.91
C ALA A 170 8.85 9.46 0.62
N ASP A 171 8.12 10.27 1.38
CA ASP A 171 8.26 10.35 2.85
C ASP A 171 7.43 9.27 3.58
N TYR A 172 6.32 8.84 2.96
CA TYR A 172 5.34 7.92 3.54
C TYR A 172 4.85 6.93 2.49
N ARG A 173 5.46 5.74 2.47
CA ARG A 173 4.99 4.60 1.67
C ARG A 173 4.11 3.65 2.50
N PRO A 174 3.00 3.14 1.93
CA PRO A 174 2.23 2.07 2.54
C PRO A 174 3.11 0.84 2.79
N PRO A 175 2.89 0.09 3.88
CA PRO A 175 3.57 -1.19 4.10
C PRO A 175 3.16 -2.26 3.08
N ASN A 176 1.98 -2.14 2.46
CA ASN A 176 1.55 -2.94 1.32
C ASN A 176 0.69 -2.09 0.36
N TYR A 177 0.61 -2.51 -0.89
CA TYR A 177 -0.09 -1.78 -1.97
C TYR A 177 -1.45 -2.42 -2.33
N ASN A 178 -1.91 -3.38 -1.52
CA ASN A 178 -3.09 -4.18 -1.82
C ASN A 178 -4.37 -3.47 -1.39
N ILE A 179 -5.42 -3.54 -2.20
CA ILE A 179 -6.73 -2.94 -1.91
C ILE A 179 -7.82 -3.99 -2.10
N GLY A 180 -8.64 -4.17 -1.07
CA GLY A 180 -9.86 -4.99 -1.12
C GLY A 180 -11.10 -4.12 -1.30
N VAL A 181 -11.93 -4.44 -2.31
CA VAL A 181 -13.24 -3.79 -2.53
C VAL A 181 -14.34 -4.81 -2.36
N THR A 182 -15.20 -4.64 -1.36
CA THR A 182 -16.29 -5.56 -1.03
C THR A 182 -17.65 -4.86 -1.09
N GLY A 183 -18.71 -5.61 -1.32
CA GLY A 183 -20.07 -5.08 -1.39
C GLY A 183 -21.05 -6.00 -2.13
N ILE A 184 -22.34 -5.76 -1.95
CA ILE A 184 -23.41 -6.48 -2.65
C ILE A 184 -23.48 -6.08 -4.14
N SER A 185 -24.21 -6.83 -4.97
CA SER A 185 -24.47 -6.41 -6.35
C SER A 185 -25.20 -5.06 -6.36
N GLY A 186 -24.82 -4.17 -7.29
CA GLY A 186 -25.37 -2.82 -7.39
C GLY A 186 -24.84 -1.80 -6.36
N SER A 187 -23.97 -2.20 -5.41
CA SER A 187 -23.41 -1.25 -4.42
C SER A 187 -22.38 -0.27 -4.98
N GLY A 188 -22.04 -0.38 -6.26
CA GLY A 188 -21.06 0.47 -6.94
C GLY A 188 -19.62 -0.06 -6.94
N LYS A 189 -19.38 -1.36 -6.67
CA LYS A 189 -18.05 -1.98 -6.75
C LYS A 189 -17.35 -1.71 -8.08
N SER A 190 -18.00 -2.06 -9.19
CA SER A 190 -17.45 -1.87 -10.53
C SER A 190 -17.27 -0.39 -10.88
N LEU A 191 -18.14 0.49 -10.39
CA LEU A 191 -18.01 1.93 -10.58
C LEU A 191 -16.75 2.47 -9.89
N LEU A 192 -16.50 2.05 -8.65
CA LEU A 192 -15.31 2.42 -7.90
C LEU A 192 -14.04 1.96 -8.61
N LEU A 193 -13.98 0.68 -9.03
CA LEU A 193 -12.84 0.11 -9.74
C LEU A 193 -12.59 0.82 -11.08
N LYS A 194 -13.63 1.08 -11.88
CA LYS A 194 -13.53 1.83 -13.14
C LYS A 194 -13.04 3.27 -12.92
N MET A 195 -13.52 3.95 -11.87
CA MET A 195 -13.04 5.28 -11.54
C MET A 195 -11.58 5.27 -11.08
N LYS A 196 -11.20 4.33 -10.22
CA LYS A 196 -9.82 4.16 -9.76
C LYS A 196 -8.89 3.97 -10.95
N LEU A 197 -9.21 2.99 -11.78
CA LEU A 197 -8.50 2.65 -13.01
C LEU A 197 -8.30 3.86 -13.93
N ALA A 198 -9.38 4.55 -14.30
CA ALA A 198 -9.30 5.69 -15.20
C ALA A 198 -8.49 6.84 -14.63
N ARG A 199 -8.64 7.11 -13.32
CA ARG A 199 -7.92 8.22 -12.68
C ARG A 199 -6.45 7.89 -12.49
N GLU A 200 -6.09 6.66 -12.13
CA GLU A 200 -4.67 6.29 -11.93
C GLU A 200 -3.92 6.25 -13.25
N THR A 201 -4.49 5.63 -14.28
CA THR A 201 -3.90 5.61 -15.63
C THR A 201 -3.75 7.03 -16.20
N SER A 202 -4.73 7.91 -15.99
CA SER A 202 -4.70 9.26 -16.58
C SER A 202 -3.94 10.31 -15.76
N LEU A 203 -3.89 10.18 -14.43
CA LEU A 203 -3.37 11.22 -13.52
C LEU A 203 -2.10 10.81 -12.78
N ALA A 204 -1.88 9.51 -12.59
CA ALA A 204 -0.77 8.97 -11.79
C ALA A 204 0.25 8.18 -12.62
N ASP A 205 0.09 8.14 -13.94
CA ASP A 205 0.97 7.43 -14.88
C ASP A 205 1.17 5.95 -14.51
N THR A 206 0.08 5.33 -14.04
CA THR A 206 0.09 3.94 -13.59
C THR A 206 -0.39 3.03 -14.71
N HIS A 207 0.37 1.97 -15.00
CA HIS A 207 -0.05 0.90 -15.91
C HIS A 207 -1.00 -0.07 -15.20
N ALA A 208 -2.02 -0.54 -15.91
CA ALA A 208 -3.04 -1.38 -15.31
C ALA A 208 -3.33 -2.63 -16.14
N MET A 209 -3.43 -3.76 -15.45
CA MET A 209 -3.83 -5.05 -16.02
C MET A 209 -5.07 -5.55 -15.31
N ILE A 210 -6.09 -5.97 -16.05
CA ILE A 210 -7.37 -6.42 -15.48
C ILE A 210 -7.75 -7.76 -16.07
N ILE A 211 -8.09 -8.70 -15.19
CA ILE A 211 -8.75 -9.96 -15.53
C ILE A 211 -10.25 -9.75 -15.33
N ASP A 212 -11.00 -9.71 -16.43
CA ASP A 212 -12.42 -9.37 -16.43
C ASP A 212 -13.26 -10.48 -17.10
N PRO A 213 -13.77 -11.46 -16.32
CA PRO A 213 -14.61 -12.54 -16.86
C PRO A 213 -16.02 -12.07 -17.24
N GLU A 214 -16.47 -10.93 -16.74
CA GLU A 214 -17.82 -10.39 -17.02
C GLU A 214 -17.83 -9.41 -18.21
N GLY A 215 -16.65 -9.01 -18.71
CA GLY A 215 -16.51 -8.05 -19.81
C GLY A 215 -16.98 -6.63 -19.47
N GLU A 216 -17.07 -6.28 -18.19
CA GLU A 216 -17.52 -4.99 -17.71
C GLU A 216 -16.55 -3.83 -18.03
N PHE A 217 -15.27 -4.11 -18.22
CA PHE A 217 -14.18 -3.15 -18.38
C PHE A 217 -13.78 -2.89 -19.84
N VAL A 218 -14.25 -3.70 -20.79
CA VAL A 218 -13.93 -3.59 -22.23
C VAL A 218 -14.03 -2.15 -22.77
N LYS A 219 -15.16 -1.49 -22.45
CA LYS A 219 -15.46 -0.14 -22.94
C LYS A 219 -14.53 0.91 -22.34
N ILE A 220 -14.17 0.79 -21.06
CA ILE A 220 -13.31 1.78 -20.40
C ILE A 220 -11.86 1.60 -20.85
N THR A 221 -11.38 0.36 -20.99
CA THR A 221 -10.06 0.05 -21.53
C THR A 221 -9.85 0.67 -22.90
N LYS A 222 -10.81 0.46 -23.82
CA LYS A 222 -10.73 1.04 -25.17
C LYS A 222 -10.74 2.58 -25.16
N ARG A 223 -11.45 3.22 -24.21
CA ARG A 223 -11.50 4.68 -24.09
C ARG A 223 -10.20 5.27 -23.55
N LEU A 224 -9.50 4.52 -22.71
CA LEU A 224 -8.21 4.90 -22.14
C LEU A 224 -7.03 4.56 -23.07
N GLY A 225 -7.29 4.02 -24.26
CA GLY A 225 -6.25 3.66 -25.24
C GLY A 225 -5.62 2.28 -25.04
N GLY A 226 -6.12 1.49 -24.09
CA GLY A 226 -5.64 0.14 -23.82
C GLY A 226 -6.06 -0.91 -24.84
N ILE A 227 -5.48 -2.09 -24.68
CA ILE A 227 -5.72 -3.27 -25.50
C ILE A 227 -6.63 -4.23 -24.73
N ASN A 228 -7.70 -4.69 -25.37
CA ASN A 228 -8.52 -5.78 -24.86
C ASN A 228 -8.10 -7.08 -25.54
N LEU A 229 -7.55 -8.02 -24.78
CA LEU A 229 -7.21 -9.36 -25.23
C LEU A 229 -8.36 -10.29 -24.82
N ASN A 230 -9.12 -10.77 -25.80
CA ASN A 230 -10.17 -11.76 -25.55
C ASN A 230 -9.54 -13.15 -25.52
N ILE A 231 -9.55 -13.79 -24.35
CA ILE A 231 -9.08 -15.16 -24.17
C ILE A 231 -10.33 -16.05 -24.17
N SER A 232 -10.56 -16.69 -25.30
CA SER A 232 -11.66 -17.64 -25.50
C SER A 232 -11.23 -18.76 -26.44
N PRO A 233 -11.89 -19.92 -26.44
CA PRO A 233 -11.58 -21.02 -27.37
C PRO A 233 -11.63 -20.60 -28.85
N GLU A 234 -12.48 -19.63 -29.20
CA GLU A 234 -12.61 -19.07 -30.57
C GLU A 234 -11.53 -18.03 -30.90
N SER A 235 -10.71 -17.62 -29.94
CA SER A 235 -9.70 -16.58 -30.13
C SER A 235 -8.37 -17.17 -30.61
N ASN A 236 -7.66 -16.42 -31.45
CA ASN A 236 -6.28 -16.77 -31.85
C ASN A 236 -5.25 -16.49 -30.74
N ILE A 237 -5.69 -16.07 -29.55
CA ILE A 237 -4.82 -15.71 -28.43
C ILE A 237 -4.73 -16.92 -27.50
N ILE A 238 -3.54 -17.50 -27.42
CA ILE A 238 -3.28 -18.68 -26.58
C ILE A 238 -2.26 -18.29 -25.52
N ILE A 239 -2.55 -18.62 -24.26
CA ILE A 239 -1.59 -18.50 -23.16
C ILE A 239 -0.96 -19.87 -22.96
N ASN A 240 0.37 -19.94 -23.07
CA ASN A 240 1.12 -21.14 -22.74
C ASN A 240 1.47 -21.14 -21.23
N PRO A 241 0.91 -22.04 -20.39
CA PRO A 241 1.22 -22.08 -18.96
C PRO A 241 2.69 -22.43 -18.68
N CYS A 242 3.32 -23.16 -19.60
CA CYS A 242 4.72 -23.55 -19.53
C CYS A 242 5.69 -22.43 -19.94
N ALA A 243 5.18 -21.30 -20.45
CA ALA A 243 5.99 -20.15 -20.81
C ALA A 243 6.76 -19.63 -19.59
N ILE A 244 8.08 -19.56 -19.71
CA ILE A 244 8.98 -19.09 -18.65
C ILE A 244 9.85 -17.95 -19.17
N ALA A 245 10.04 -16.95 -18.32
CA ALA A 245 10.84 -15.76 -18.60
C ALA A 245 11.96 -15.62 -17.58
N VAL A 246 12.92 -14.74 -17.89
CA VAL A 246 13.97 -14.34 -16.95
C VAL A 246 13.36 -13.42 -15.90
N THR A 247 13.58 -13.74 -14.63
CA THR A 247 13.25 -12.88 -13.49
C THR A 247 14.46 -12.01 -13.16
N GLU A 248 14.25 -10.70 -12.98
CA GLU A 248 15.27 -9.76 -12.53
C GLU A 248 14.90 -9.25 -11.13
N LEU A 249 15.76 -9.49 -10.15
CA LEU A 249 15.61 -8.98 -8.78
C LEU A 249 16.72 -7.98 -8.45
N GLN A 250 16.36 -6.88 -7.80
CA GLN A 250 17.33 -5.91 -7.30
C GLN A 250 17.99 -6.45 -6.04
N ILE A 251 19.31 -6.36 -5.94
CA ILE A 251 20.02 -6.70 -4.71
C ILE A 251 19.89 -5.51 -3.76
N THR A 252 19.11 -5.68 -2.70
CA THR A 252 19.07 -4.75 -1.57
C THR A 252 19.81 -5.36 -0.38
N ASP A 253 20.30 -4.54 0.55
CA ASP A 253 21.00 -4.99 1.77
C ASP A 253 20.07 -5.71 2.79
N LYS A 254 18.92 -6.22 2.33
CA LYS A 254 17.96 -6.96 3.15
C LYS A 254 18.25 -8.45 3.03
N ASP A 255 18.57 -9.06 4.17
CA ASP A 255 19.02 -10.46 4.27
C ASP A 255 18.04 -11.48 3.62
N GLU A 256 16.73 -11.24 3.67
CA GLU A 256 15.70 -12.16 3.14
C GLU A 256 15.74 -12.35 1.61
N GLU A 257 16.09 -11.31 0.84
CA GLU A 257 16.18 -11.40 -0.63
C GLU A 257 17.46 -12.11 -1.08
N LEU A 258 18.54 -11.97 -0.31
CA LEU A 258 19.81 -12.63 -0.55
C LEU A 258 19.72 -14.15 -0.34
N GLU A 259 19.00 -14.61 0.69
CA GLU A 259 18.78 -16.04 0.95
C GLU A 259 17.98 -16.73 -0.16
N ALA A 260 16.95 -16.08 -0.71
CA ALA A 260 16.18 -16.60 -1.84
C ALA A 260 17.05 -16.78 -3.11
N LEU A 261 18.07 -15.94 -3.27
CA LEU A 261 19.00 -15.99 -4.41
C LEU A 261 20.07 -17.09 -4.28
N GLU A 262 20.27 -17.67 -3.10
CA GLU A 262 21.20 -18.81 -2.90
C GLU A 262 20.61 -20.12 -3.44
N GLN A 263 19.29 -20.21 -3.57
CA GLN A 263 18.59 -21.40 -4.06
C GLN A 263 18.80 -21.68 -5.55
N TYR A 264 19.35 -20.71 -6.30
CA TYR A 264 19.54 -20.79 -7.74
C TYR A 264 21.02 -20.98 -8.10
N ASP A 265 21.38 -22.21 -8.50
CA ASP A 265 22.76 -22.62 -8.82
C ASP A 265 23.43 -21.83 -9.95
N LYS A 266 22.65 -21.31 -10.91
CA LYS A 266 23.15 -20.58 -12.08
C LYS A 266 22.37 -19.28 -12.22
N LYS A 267 23.04 -18.15 -11.99
CA LYS A 267 22.48 -16.80 -12.03
C LYS A 267 23.45 -15.82 -12.69
N GLU A 268 22.91 -14.77 -13.30
CA GLU A 268 23.70 -13.71 -13.93
C GLU A 268 23.60 -12.44 -13.07
N LEU A 269 24.76 -11.85 -12.75
CA LEU A 269 24.83 -10.56 -12.06
C LEU A 269 25.00 -9.45 -13.09
N VAL A 270 24.10 -8.48 -13.06
CA VAL A 270 24.13 -7.33 -13.98
C VAL A 270 24.09 -6.04 -13.18
N GLU A 271 24.93 -5.08 -13.53
CA GLU A 271 24.92 -3.75 -12.96
C GLU A 271 24.34 -2.76 -13.98
N ARG A 272 23.31 -2.02 -13.59
CA ARG A 272 22.69 -0.95 -14.40
C ARG A 272 22.54 0.28 -13.53
N ASP A 273 23.05 1.42 -13.98
CA ASP A 273 22.94 2.71 -13.30
C ASP A 273 23.39 2.69 -11.82
N GLY A 274 24.42 1.90 -11.50
CA GLY A 274 24.97 1.74 -10.14
C GLY A 274 24.16 0.83 -9.22
N VAL A 275 23.11 0.19 -9.74
CA VAL A 275 22.28 -0.79 -9.04
C VAL A 275 22.61 -2.19 -9.54
N LYS A 276 22.82 -3.13 -8.61
CA LYS A 276 23.09 -4.53 -8.92
C LYS A 276 21.79 -5.34 -8.96
N TYR A 277 21.66 -6.15 -10.00
CA TYR A 277 20.54 -7.04 -10.21
C TYR A 277 21.04 -8.48 -10.34
N VAL A 278 20.22 -9.41 -9.85
CA VAL A 278 20.37 -10.84 -10.16
C VAL A 278 19.31 -11.25 -11.15
N ARG A 279 19.75 -11.92 -12.21
CA ARG A 279 18.88 -12.48 -13.24
C ARG A 279 18.95 -13.99 -13.19
N PHE A 280 17.80 -14.65 -13.16
CA PHE A 280 17.69 -16.10 -13.14
C PHE A 280 16.38 -16.56 -13.77
N VAL A 281 16.28 -17.85 -14.04
CA VAL A 281 15.09 -18.51 -14.57
C VAL A 281 14.46 -19.36 -13.46
N PRO A 282 13.25 -19.03 -12.97
CA PRO A 282 12.65 -19.64 -11.79
C PRO A 282 11.97 -20.99 -12.10
N ILE A 283 12.75 -22.01 -12.44
CA ILE A 283 12.22 -23.32 -12.90
C ILE A 283 11.35 -23.98 -11.82
N LEU A 284 11.79 -23.97 -10.55
CA LEU A 284 11.04 -24.61 -9.45
C LEU A 284 9.69 -23.93 -9.21
N GLU A 285 9.65 -22.60 -9.25
CA GLU A 285 8.39 -21.84 -9.15
C GLU A 285 7.48 -22.18 -10.32
N LYS A 286 8.01 -22.21 -11.55
CA LYS A 286 7.24 -22.59 -12.74
C LYS A 286 6.68 -24.01 -12.67
N ILE A 287 7.46 -24.99 -12.18
CA ILE A 287 6.95 -26.35 -11.95
C ILE A 287 5.76 -26.32 -10.98
N ASN A 288 5.88 -25.58 -9.87
CA ASN A 288 4.80 -25.45 -8.89
C ASN A 288 3.57 -24.72 -9.46
N GLU A 289 3.75 -23.72 -10.33
CA GLU A 289 2.65 -23.06 -11.05
C GLU A 289 1.91 -24.04 -11.96
N ILE A 290 2.63 -24.86 -12.73
CA ILE A 290 2.01 -25.87 -13.61
C ILE A 290 1.29 -26.93 -12.77
N LEU A 291 1.87 -27.39 -11.66
CA LEU A 291 1.19 -28.30 -10.73
C LEU A 291 -0.09 -27.68 -10.18
N GLY A 292 -0.04 -26.40 -9.76
CA GLY A 292 -1.22 -25.67 -9.27
C GLY A 292 -2.29 -25.49 -10.34
N PHE A 293 -1.90 -25.27 -11.59
CA PHE A 293 -2.81 -25.22 -12.73
C PHE A 293 -3.57 -26.55 -12.92
N PHE A 294 -2.88 -27.69 -12.88
CA PHE A 294 -3.54 -29.00 -12.96
C PHE A 294 -4.35 -29.35 -11.71
N ASP A 295 -3.91 -28.90 -10.53
CA ASP A 295 -4.67 -29.06 -9.29
C ASP A 295 -6.04 -28.36 -9.40
N ILE A 296 -6.08 -27.13 -9.92
CA ILE A 296 -7.33 -26.40 -10.18
C ILE A 296 -8.18 -27.12 -11.24
N ILE A 297 -7.59 -27.63 -12.32
CA ILE A 297 -8.31 -28.35 -13.37
C ILE A 297 -8.97 -29.62 -12.84
N ILE A 298 -8.29 -30.36 -11.96
CA ILE A 298 -8.80 -31.61 -11.39
C ILE A 298 -9.93 -31.33 -10.41
N ARG A 299 -9.77 -30.34 -9.52
CA ARG A 299 -10.84 -29.93 -8.59
C ARG A 299 -12.08 -29.40 -9.32
N GLY A 300 -11.88 -28.73 -10.47
CA GLY A 300 -12.98 -28.15 -11.24
C GLY A 300 -13.69 -27.03 -10.46
N GLN A 301 -15.02 -27.08 -10.40
CA GLN A 301 -15.86 -26.08 -9.71
C GLN A 301 -16.10 -26.39 -8.22
N ASP A 302 -15.82 -27.63 -7.77
CA ASP A 302 -15.99 -28.03 -6.37
C ASP A 302 -14.66 -27.88 -5.62
N PHE A 303 -14.53 -26.82 -4.84
CA PHE A 303 -13.34 -26.60 -4.00
C PHE A 303 -13.17 -27.66 -2.89
N ASP A 304 -14.21 -28.43 -2.60
CA ASP A 304 -14.21 -29.53 -1.63
C ASP A 304 -13.73 -30.87 -2.22
N GLN A 305 -13.58 -30.98 -3.55
CA GLN A 305 -12.99 -32.18 -4.15
C GLN A 305 -11.47 -32.23 -3.90
N PRO A 306 -10.92 -33.42 -3.62
CA PRO A 306 -9.47 -33.57 -3.54
C PRO A 306 -8.86 -33.24 -4.90
N GLY A 307 -7.80 -32.43 -4.90
CA GLY A 307 -7.02 -32.13 -6.11
C GLY A 307 -6.10 -33.27 -6.50
N LEU A 308 -4.91 -32.94 -7.00
CA LEU A 308 -3.90 -33.94 -7.37
C LEU A 308 -3.56 -34.83 -6.17
N ASN A 309 -3.70 -36.15 -6.34
CA ASN A 309 -3.19 -37.08 -5.34
C ASN A 309 -1.64 -37.12 -5.36
N VAL A 310 -1.03 -37.67 -4.29
CA VAL A 310 0.43 -37.70 -4.14
C VAL A 310 1.13 -38.36 -5.34
N PHE A 311 0.55 -39.43 -5.87
CA PHE A 311 1.12 -40.17 -7.00
C PHE A 311 1.04 -39.34 -8.30
N GLN A 312 -0.11 -38.76 -8.61
CA GLN A 312 -0.32 -37.90 -9.77
C GLN A 312 0.58 -36.66 -9.72
N ARG A 313 0.76 -36.08 -8.53
CA ARG A 313 1.64 -34.93 -8.32
C ARG A 313 3.10 -35.28 -8.60
N THR A 314 3.62 -36.37 -8.06
CA THR A 314 4.99 -36.83 -8.32
C THR A 314 5.20 -37.15 -9.80
N MET A 315 4.26 -37.88 -10.40
CA MET A 315 4.31 -38.24 -11.83
C MET A 315 4.33 -37.01 -12.74
N LEU A 316 3.47 -36.02 -12.46
CA LEU A 316 3.40 -34.78 -13.22
C LEU A 316 4.66 -33.94 -13.02
N GLU A 317 5.19 -33.85 -11.79
CA GLU A 317 6.43 -33.15 -11.50
C GLU A 317 7.61 -33.76 -12.28
N ASP A 318 7.75 -35.09 -12.29
CA ASP A 318 8.81 -35.79 -13.01
C ASP A 318 8.71 -35.56 -14.53
N ALA A 319 7.48 -35.58 -15.07
CA ALA A 319 7.25 -35.31 -16.49
C ALA A 319 7.57 -33.86 -16.87
N ILE A 320 7.19 -32.88 -16.04
CA ILE A 320 7.54 -31.47 -16.29
C ILE A 320 9.05 -31.30 -16.27
N ARG A 321 9.76 -31.86 -15.28
CA ARG A 321 11.22 -31.78 -15.19
C ARG A 321 11.89 -32.35 -16.43
N GLU A 322 11.47 -33.52 -16.88
CA GLU A 322 12.01 -34.14 -18.08
C GLU A 322 11.82 -33.25 -19.33
N VAL A 323 10.64 -32.64 -19.51
CA VAL A 323 10.40 -31.76 -20.66
C VAL A 323 11.29 -30.52 -20.60
N PHE A 324 11.44 -29.89 -19.44
CA PHE A 324 12.33 -28.75 -19.27
C PHE A 324 13.81 -29.12 -19.53
N ASP A 325 14.23 -30.30 -19.08
CA ASP A 325 15.57 -30.84 -19.34
C ASP A 325 15.79 -31.13 -20.83
N LYS A 326 14.79 -31.68 -21.54
CA LYS A 326 14.83 -31.90 -23.01
C LYS A 326 15.04 -30.59 -23.79
N HIS A 327 14.49 -29.48 -23.30
CA HIS A 327 14.71 -28.14 -23.90
C HIS A 327 16.06 -27.51 -23.48
N GLY A 328 16.78 -28.15 -22.55
CA GLY A 328 18.00 -27.62 -21.97
C GLY A 328 17.77 -26.30 -21.24
N ILE A 329 16.60 -26.12 -20.63
CA ILE A 329 16.26 -24.95 -19.82
C ILE A 329 16.88 -25.14 -18.44
N THR A 330 17.67 -24.16 -17.98
CA THR A 330 18.33 -24.18 -16.67
C THR A 330 18.08 -22.85 -15.96
N SER A 331 18.48 -22.73 -14.69
CA SER A 331 18.34 -21.47 -13.95
C SER A 331 19.10 -20.29 -14.57
N HIS A 332 20.06 -20.55 -15.48
CA HIS A 332 20.80 -19.50 -16.17
C HIS A 332 19.96 -18.82 -17.29
N PRO A 333 19.92 -17.47 -17.38
CA PRO A 333 19.15 -16.74 -18.39
C PRO A 333 19.43 -17.14 -19.84
N SER A 334 20.70 -17.41 -20.18
CA SER A 334 21.08 -17.81 -21.55
C SER A 334 20.45 -19.13 -22.01
N SER A 335 19.99 -19.97 -21.09
CA SER A 335 19.40 -21.26 -21.44
C SER A 335 18.09 -21.14 -22.22
N LEU A 336 17.43 -19.98 -22.17
CA LEU A 336 16.21 -19.67 -22.92
C LEU A 336 16.48 -19.23 -24.38
N TYR A 337 17.74 -19.07 -24.77
CA TYR A 337 18.12 -18.51 -26.06
C TYR A 337 19.09 -19.42 -26.83
N THR A 338 19.17 -19.22 -28.14
CA THR A 338 20.19 -19.79 -29.03
C THR A 338 20.85 -18.69 -29.85
N ASP A 339 22.11 -18.89 -30.22
CA ASP A 339 22.89 -17.95 -31.04
C ASP A 339 22.71 -18.18 -32.55
N GLU A 340 21.69 -18.94 -32.94
CA GLU A 340 21.40 -19.23 -34.33
C GLU A 340 20.67 -18.06 -34.99
N VAL A 341 21.14 -17.64 -36.16
CA VAL A 341 20.49 -16.58 -36.96
C VAL A 341 19.17 -17.11 -37.51
N LYS A 342 18.05 -16.60 -37.03
CA LYS A 342 16.71 -17.03 -37.47
C LYS A 342 15.90 -15.85 -37.98
N LYS A 343 15.10 -16.10 -39.03
CA LYS A 343 14.14 -15.14 -39.57
C LYS A 343 12.80 -15.35 -38.85
N VAL A 344 12.40 -14.39 -38.02
CA VAL A 344 11.12 -14.40 -37.30
C VAL A 344 10.29 -13.23 -37.83
N ASP A 345 9.06 -13.49 -38.28
CA ASP A 345 8.11 -12.48 -38.78
C ASP A 345 8.69 -11.50 -39.83
N GLY A 346 9.58 -12.00 -40.70
CA GLY A 346 10.18 -11.19 -41.76
C GLY A 346 11.47 -10.46 -41.38
N GLN A 347 11.84 -10.42 -40.10
CA GLN A 347 13.07 -9.79 -39.60
C GLN A 347 14.17 -10.82 -39.32
N LEU A 348 15.42 -10.49 -39.68
CA LEU A 348 16.60 -11.30 -39.37
C LEU A 348 17.09 -10.95 -37.96
N ILE A 349 16.98 -11.89 -37.03
CA ILE A 349 17.53 -11.72 -35.68
C ILE A 349 18.93 -12.33 -35.66
N GLN A 350 19.94 -11.48 -35.42
CA GLN A 350 21.36 -11.84 -35.54
C GLN A 350 22.01 -12.24 -34.19
N SER A 351 21.29 -12.17 -33.07
CA SER A 351 21.81 -12.55 -31.75
C SER A 351 20.66 -12.90 -30.79
N GLN A 352 20.81 -13.99 -30.02
CA GLN A 352 19.91 -14.49 -28.97
C GLN A 352 18.44 -14.68 -29.40
N VAL A 353 18.20 -15.67 -30.27
CA VAL A 353 16.85 -16.09 -30.63
C VAL A 353 16.26 -16.93 -29.49
N ARG A 354 15.04 -16.61 -29.05
CA ARG A 354 14.36 -17.40 -28.00
C ARG A 354 14.10 -18.83 -28.50
N LYS A 355 14.44 -19.82 -27.67
CA LYS A 355 14.10 -21.22 -27.94
C LYS A 355 12.58 -21.40 -28.01
N PRO A 356 12.09 -22.44 -28.72
CA PRO A 356 10.72 -22.90 -28.55
C PRO A 356 10.43 -23.13 -27.07
N GLU A 357 9.28 -22.64 -26.61
CA GLU A 357 8.84 -22.86 -25.23
C GLU A 357 8.30 -24.29 -25.09
N PRO A 358 8.51 -24.95 -23.94
CA PRO A 358 7.84 -26.21 -23.64
C PRO A 358 6.32 -26.08 -23.77
N GLU A 359 5.67 -27.12 -24.26
CA GLU A 359 4.21 -27.19 -24.36
C GLU A 359 3.60 -28.25 -23.44
N LEU A 360 2.35 -28.04 -23.02
CA LEU A 360 1.59 -29.05 -22.27
C LEU A 360 1.47 -30.39 -23.01
N LYS A 361 1.52 -30.37 -24.34
CA LYS A 361 1.50 -31.56 -25.17
C LYS A 361 2.69 -32.48 -24.88
N GLU A 362 3.88 -31.90 -24.72
CA GLU A 362 5.09 -32.68 -24.50
C GLU A 362 5.10 -33.33 -23.12
N ILE A 363 4.51 -32.65 -22.13
CA ILE A 363 4.30 -33.21 -20.80
C ILE A 363 3.33 -34.39 -20.87
N TYR A 364 2.23 -34.23 -21.62
CA TYR A 364 1.29 -35.33 -21.88
C TYR A 364 1.98 -36.53 -22.53
N ASP A 365 2.77 -36.29 -23.59
CA ASP A 365 3.47 -37.35 -24.33
C ASP A 365 4.42 -38.13 -23.40
N VAL A 366 5.15 -37.45 -22.50
CA VAL A 366 6.01 -38.09 -21.49
C VAL A 366 5.22 -38.95 -20.49
N ILE A 367 4.07 -38.46 -20.01
CA ILE A 367 3.22 -39.21 -19.06
C ILE A 367 2.65 -40.46 -19.75
N VAL A 368 2.20 -40.35 -21.01
CA VAL A 368 1.71 -41.49 -21.79
C VAL A 368 2.81 -42.52 -22.00
N GLU A 369 4.02 -42.10 -22.35
CA GLU A 369 5.15 -43.00 -22.60
C GLU A 369 5.56 -43.80 -21.35
N ARG A 370 5.52 -43.17 -20.16
CA ARG A 370 5.97 -43.80 -18.91
C ARG A 370 4.86 -44.50 -18.11
N HIS A 371 3.63 -43.99 -18.19
CA HIS A 371 2.54 -44.36 -17.30
C HIS A 371 1.20 -44.60 -18.02
N GLY A 372 1.19 -44.75 -19.35
CA GLY A 372 -0.04 -44.95 -20.13
C GLY A 372 -0.90 -46.15 -19.72
N ASP A 373 -0.27 -47.19 -19.17
CA ASP A 373 -0.95 -48.41 -18.67
C ASP A 373 -1.31 -48.34 -17.17
N ASP A 374 -0.93 -47.27 -16.45
CA ASP A 374 -1.20 -47.12 -15.03
C ASP A 374 -2.60 -46.51 -14.79
N VAL A 375 -3.47 -47.27 -14.13
CA VAL A 375 -4.83 -46.85 -13.77
C VAL A 375 -4.82 -45.55 -12.94
N LYS A 376 -3.76 -45.27 -12.18
CA LYS A 376 -3.64 -44.03 -11.40
C LYS A 376 -3.34 -42.80 -12.25
N ALA A 377 -2.81 -43.00 -13.46
CA ALA A 377 -2.54 -41.93 -14.43
C ALA A 377 -3.76 -41.63 -15.32
N GLU A 378 -4.72 -42.55 -15.41
CA GLU A 378 -5.89 -42.44 -16.31
C GLU A 378 -6.68 -41.14 -16.10
N GLU A 379 -6.99 -40.78 -14.86
CA GLU A 379 -7.70 -39.54 -14.54
C GLU A 379 -6.92 -38.30 -14.99
N LEU A 380 -5.60 -38.25 -14.75
CA LEU A 380 -4.75 -37.14 -15.15
C LEU A 380 -4.68 -37.06 -16.69
N LEU A 381 -4.45 -38.19 -17.36
CA LEU A 381 -4.38 -38.28 -18.83
C LEU A 381 -5.70 -37.87 -19.48
N LEU A 382 -6.85 -38.27 -18.92
CA LEU A 382 -8.17 -37.81 -19.35
C LEU A 382 -8.31 -36.30 -19.19
N ARG A 383 -7.78 -35.70 -18.11
CA ARG A 383 -7.80 -34.24 -17.91
C ARG A 383 -6.88 -33.53 -18.87
N PHE A 384 -5.71 -34.06 -19.22
CA PHE A 384 -4.88 -33.50 -20.30
C PHE A 384 -5.64 -33.51 -21.63
N VAL A 385 -6.27 -34.63 -22.00
CA VAL A 385 -7.07 -34.71 -23.23
C VAL A 385 -8.27 -33.78 -23.16
N HIS A 386 -8.94 -33.67 -22.01
CA HIS A 386 -9.99 -32.68 -21.81
C HIS A 386 -9.45 -31.25 -21.84
N SER A 387 -8.26 -30.94 -21.35
CA SER A 387 -7.66 -29.60 -21.45
C SER A 387 -7.25 -29.30 -22.89
N TYR A 388 -6.69 -30.26 -23.61
CA TYR A 388 -6.35 -30.17 -25.04
C TYR A 388 -7.61 -30.06 -25.91
N ALA A 389 -8.65 -30.81 -25.57
CA ALA A 389 -9.97 -30.75 -26.17
C ALA A 389 -10.81 -29.60 -25.60
N MET A 390 -10.48 -28.92 -24.50
CA MET A 390 -11.12 -27.66 -24.10
C MET A 390 -10.51 -26.51 -24.89
N VAL A 391 -9.21 -26.60 -25.18
CA VAL A 391 -8.49 -25.75 -26.12
C VAL A 391 -9.00 -25.94 -27.57
N GLN A 392 -9.55 -27.12 -27.93
CA GLN A 392 -10.14 -27.37 -29.27
C GLN A 392 -11.68 -27.47 -29.36
N ASN A 393 -12.38 -27.84 -28.28
CA ASN A 393 -13.81 -28.23 -28.21
C ASN A 393 -14.54 -27.59 -26.99
N HIS A 394 -14.42 -26.27 -26.84
CA HIS A 394 -15.56 -25.40 -26.43
C HIS A 394 -16.21 -25.61 -25.04
N TYR A 395 -15.51 -26.08 -24.00
CA TYR A 395 -16.09 -26.13 -22.65
C TYR A 395 -15.18 -25.45 -21.61
N LEU A 396 -15.78 -24.59 -20.78
CA LEU A 396 -15.22 -23.93 -19.60
C LEU A 396 -14.16 -22.83 -19.83
N MET A 397 -14.56 -21.73 -20.46
CA MET A 397 -14.23 -20.38 -19.97
C MET A 397 -15.29 -19.42 -20.53
N ASP A 398 -16.13 -18.84 -19.67
CA ASP A 398 -16.80 -17.57 -20.03
C ASP A 398 -15.70 -16.55 -20.35
N LYS A 399 -15.95 -15.71 -21.38
CA LYS A 399 -14.96 -14.78 -21.98
C LYS A 399 -14.10 -14.08 -20.93
N VAL A 400 -12.84 -14.48 -20.79
CA VAL A 400 -11.89 -13.75 -19.95
C VAL A 400 -11.25 -12.68 -20.81
N ILE A 401 -11.51 -11.42 -20.48
CA ILE A 401 -10.87 -10.30 -21.16
C ILE A 401 -9.73 -9.81 -20.29
N LEU A 402 -8.53 -9.90 -20.85
CA LEU A 402 -7.34 -9.31 -20.27
C LEU A 402 -7.15 -7.93 -20.88
N ALA A 403 -7.39 -6.89 -20.08
CA ALA A 403 -7.15 -5.52 -20.48
C ALA A 403 -5.75 -5.09 -20.04
N VAL A 404 -4.95 -4.55 -20.97
CA VAL A 404 -3.64 -3.94 -20.68
C VAL A 404 -3.71 -2.45 -21.06
N MET A 405 -3.35 -1.58 -20.12
CA MET A 405 -3.36 -0.13 -20.27
C MET A 405 -2.06 0.51 -19.83
#